data_AF-A0A445AFH2-F1
#
_entry.id   AF-A0A445AFH2-F1
#
_cell.length_a   1.000
_cell.length_b   1.000
_cell.length_c   1.000
_cell.angle_alpha   90.00
_cell.angle_beta   90.00
_cell.angle_gamma   90.00
#
_symmetry.space_group_name_H-M   'P 1'
#
loop_
_entity.id
_entity.type
_entity.pdbx_description
1 polymer ?
#
loop_
_entity_poly.entity_id
_entity_poly.type
_entity_poly.pdbx_seq_one_letter_code
_entity_poly.pdbx_strand_id
1 'polypeptide(L)'
;MSIIKRHYSHPFLLLFTTVILLFLLPLSDAADNTSLVYKVCSDQKLHDPSGVYSQNLKSLLVSLVSQSSQKPFFTTNSGTGQNNMIMGLYQCRGDLSNTACYNCVSKVPYILENLCGKVVAARIQLSGCYLRYEVVGYKQVPETQLLYKVCGSKQANGDGGDGFEEKRDSAFGMVENGVKSSNGGKLFYKGSYQSLNVMGQCEGDLAIDDCGDCVKSAEEQAKAECGDSFQAQIYLHKCFLSYSFYPKGVSSTMPSSTAESAAQGDTKKTAAIALGVFAAISFCCVVFLCVKSVMDKKRDGTWK
;
A
#
# COMPACT_ATOMS: atom_id res chain seq x y z
N MET A 1 -43.73 -4.05 -54.81
CA MET A 1 -43.15 -5.18 -54.06
C MET A 1 -42.06 -4.62 -53.15
N SER A 2 -42.40 -4.33 -51.89
CA SER A 2 -41.49 -3.65 -50.95
C SER A 2 -40.72 -4.68 -50.12
N ILE A 3 -39.38 -4.61 -50.17
CA ILE A 3 -38.49 -5.45 -49.38
C ILE A 3 -38.22 -4.75 -48.04
N ILE A 4 -38.82 -5.26 -46.97
CA ILE A 4 -38.53 -4.83 -45.60
C ILE A 4 -37.20 -5.47 -45.16
N LYS A 5 -36.12 -4.69 -45.11
CA LYS A 5 -34.88 -5.10 -44.43
C LYS A 5 -35.11 -5.05 -42.92
N ARG A 6 -35.21 -6.22 -42.27
CA ARG A 6 -35.16 -6.34 -40.81
C ARG A 6 -33.76 -5.90 -40.33
N HIS A 7 -33.69 -4.74 -39.67
CA HIS A 7 -32.54 -4.33 -38.88
C HIS A 7 -32.37 -5.29 -37.70
N TYR A 8 -31.43 -6.23 -37.82
CA TYR A 8 -31.01 -7.05 -36.68
C TYR A 8 -30.19 -6.15 -35.74
N SER A 9 -30.72 -5.96 -34.54
CA SER A 9 -30.20 -5.02 -33.54
C SER A 9 -28.78 -5.39 -33.11
N HIS A 10 -27.91 -4.37 -33.00
CA HIS A 10 -26.50 -4.42 -32.58
C HIS A 10 -26.19 -4.54 -31.05
N PRO A 11 -27.14 -4.60 -30.08
CA PRO A 11 -26.80 -4.42 -28.67
C PRO A 11 -26.10 -5.65 -28.07
N PHE A 12 -26.31 -6.85 -28.61
CA PHE A 12 -25.67 -8.06 -28.09
C PHE A 12 -24.18 -8.14 -28.44
N LEU A 13 -23.81 -7.68 -29.64
CA LEU A 13 -22.41 -7.60 -30.07
C LEU A 13 -21.67 -6.55 -29.23
N LEU A 14 -22.30 -5.40 -28.96
CA LEU A 14 -21.76 -4.34 -28.11
C LEU A 14 -21.58 -4.80 -26.65
N LEU A 15 -22.54 -5.55 -26.10
CA LEU A 15 -22.46 -6.09 -24.74
C LEU A 15 -21.35 -7.15 -24.61
N PHE A 16 -21.15 -7.96 -25.65
CA PHE A 16 -20.11 -8.98 -25.68
C PHE A 16 -18.71 -8.34 -25.79
N THR A 17 -18.57 -7.29 -26.61
CA THR A 17 -17.31 -6.55 -26.72
C THR A 17 -16.97 -5.80 -25.43
N THR A 18 -17.96 -5.24 -24.70
CA THR A 18 -17.69 -4.56 -23.42
C THR A 18 -17.28 -5.53 -22.31
N VAL A 19 -17.90 -6.71 -22.23
CA VAL A 19 -17.52 -7.74 -21.26
C VAL A 19 -16.11 -8.27 -21.55
N ILE A 20 -15.76 -8.51 -22.83
CA ILE A 20 -14.39 -8.91 -23.21
C ILE A 20 -13.38 -7.81 -22.85
N LEU A 21 -13.71 -6.54 -23.08
CA LEU A 21 -12.84 -5.41 -22.72
C LEU A 21 -12.60 -5.31 -21.21
N LEU A 22 -13.64 -5.60 -20.39
CA LEU A 22 -13.56 -5.64 -18.93
C LEU A 22 -12.67 -6.79 -18.42
N PHE A 23 -12.67 -7.94 -19.09
CA PHE A 23 -11.81 -9.08 -18.75
C PHE A 23 -10.37 -8.95 -19.24
N LEU A 24 -10.12 -8.10 -20.26
CA LEU A 24 -8.78 -7.78 -20.77
C LEU A 24 -8.08 -6.68 -19.98
N LEU A 25 -8.75 -6.04 -19.03
CA LEU A 25 -8.09 -5.14 -18.09
C LEU A 25 -7.12 -5.99 -17.25
N PRO A 26 -5.80 -5.74 -17.31
CA PRO A 26 -4.89 -6.37 -16.37
C PRO A 26 -5.35 -5.99 -14.97
N LEU A 27 -5.62 -7.00 -14.14
CA LEU A 27 -5.74 -6.80 -12.70
C LEU A 27 -4.35 -6.36 -12.24
N SER A 28 -4.11 -5.05 -12.21
CA SER A 28 -2.88 -4.52 -11.63
C SER A 28 -2.85 -4.98 -10.18
N ASP A 29 -1.82 -5.74 -9.81
CA ASP A 29 -1.55 -6.11 -8.42
C ASP A 29 -1.28 -4.80 -7.68
N ALA A 30 -2.33 -4.20 -7.13
CA ALA A 30 -2.20 -2.95 -6.40
C ALA A 30 -1.34 -3.29 -5.17
N ALA A 31 -0.18 -2.63 -5.05
CA ALA A 31 0.70 -2.82 -3.90
C ALA A 31 -0.13 -2.76 -2.61
N ASP A 32 -0.12 -3.85 -1.84
CA ASP A 32 -0.86 -3.92 -0.59
C ASP A 32 -0.27 -2.92 0.41
N ASN A 33 -0.99 -1.81 0.59
CA ASN A 33 -0.65 -0.72 1.49
C ASN A 33 -1.19 -0.93 2.91
N THR A 34 -1.82 -2.08 3.19
CA THR A 34 -2.56 -2.36 4.42
C THR A 34 -1.99 -3.50 5.26
N SER A 35 -0.94 -4.17 4.78
CA SER A 35 -0.27 -5.22 5.55
C SER A 35 0.37 -4.66 6.81
N LEU A 36 0.19 -5.37 7.94
CA LEU A 36 0.77 -5.00 9.22
C LEU A 36 2.29 -5.18 9.18
N VAL A 37 3.03 -4.13 9.51
CA VAL A 37 4.49 -4.17 9.64
C VAL A 37 4.87 -4.41 11.10
N TYR A 38 4.42 -3.55 12.01
CA TYR A 38 4.64 -3.69 13.44
C TYR A 38 3.58 -2.95 14.27
N LYS A 39 3.54 -3.26 15.56
CA LYS A 39 2.76 -2.53 16.57
C LYS A 39 3.62 -2.17 17.77
N VAL A 40 3.30 -1.05 18.39
CA VAL A 40 3.79 -0.68 19.73
C VAL A 40 2.56 -0.35 20.57
N CYS A 41 2.39 -1.03 21.70
CA CYS A 41 1.33 -0.77 22.65
C CYS A 41 1.98 -0.39 23.98
N SER A 42 1.43 0.57 24.71
CA SER A 42 1.90 0.86 26.08
C SER A 42 1.59 -0.30 27.02
N ASP A 43 2.52 -0.58 27.93
CA ASP A 43 2.28 -1.50 29.04
C ASP A 43 1.30 -0.93 30.09
N GLN A 44 1.12 0.40 30.08
CA GLN A 44 0.18 1.07 30.96
C GLN A 44 -1.25 0.92 30.42
N LYS A 45 -2.06 0.20 31.19
CA LYS A 45 -3.50 0.13 30.95
C LYS A 45 -4.14 1.47 31.17
N LEU A 46 -5.11 1.75 30.31
CA LEU A 46 -5.92 2.93 30.45
C LEU A 46 -6.99 2.71 31.53
N HIS A 47 -7.01 3.58 32.53
CA HIS A 47 -8.08 3.62 33.53
C HIS A 47 -9.23 4.53 33.06
N ASP A 48 -10.38 3.93 32.76
CA ASP A 48 -11.53 4.64 32.18
C ASP A 48 -12.87 4.20 32.79
N PRO A 49 -13.11 4.46 34.09
CA PRO A 49 -14.31 4.01 34.78
C PRO A 49 -15.58 4.72 34.29
N SER A 50 -15.47 5.97 33.83
CA SER A 50 -16.60 6.76 33.31
C SER A 50 -16.85 6.58 31.81
N GLY A 51 -15.94 5.93 31.08
CA GLY A 51 -16.03 5.74 29.63
C GLY A 51 -15.65 6.98 28.80
N VAL A 52 -15.31 8.10 29.45
CA VAL A 52 -14.98 9.37 28.78
C VAL A 52 -13.75 9.22 27.90
N TYR A 53 -12.74 8.48 28.34
CA TYR A 53 -11.55 8.29 27.52
C TYR A 53 -11.87 7.47 26.28
N SER A 54 -12.60 6.36 26.43
CA SER A 54 -13.00 5.51 25.30
C SER A 54 -13.77 6.33 24.25
N GLN A 55 -14.59 7.29 24.68
CA GLN A 55 -15.29 8.22 23.79
C GLN A 55 -14.34 9.21 23.11
N ASN A 56 -13.41 9.82 23.84
CA ASN A 56 -12.41 10.73 23.28
C ASN A 56 -11.50 10.01 22.26
N LEU A 57 -11.05 8.79 22.56
CA LEU A 57 -10.24 7.98 21.65
C LEU A 57 -11.03 7.66 20.37
N LYS A 58 -12.31 7.27 20.50
CA LYS A 58 -13.18 7.03 19.35
C LYS A 58 -13.32 8.29 18.48
N SER A 59 -13.56 9.44 19.10
CA SER A 59 -13.68 10.74 18.41
C SER A 59 -12.38 11.10 17.68
N LEU A 60 -11.23 10.92 18.35
CA LEU A 60 -9.90 11.11 17.77
C LEU A 60 -9.70 10.24 16.52
N LEU A 61 -9.93 8.93 16.64
CA LEU A 61 -9.74 7.98 15.54
C LEU A 61 -10.65 8.28 14.35
N VAL A 62 -11.92 8.64 14.59
CA VAL A 62 -12.85 9.07 13.53
C VAL A 62 -12.34 10.32 12.81
N SER A 63 -11.86 11.31 13.56
CA SER A 63 -11.30 12.54 13.00
C SER A 63 -10.07 12.26 12.13
N LEU A 64 -9.13 11.45 12.63
CA LEU A 64 -7.92 11.05 11.90
C LEU A 64 -8.26 10.29 10.60
N VAL A 65 -9.16 9.29 10.67
CA VAL A 65 -9.61 8.55 9.48
C VAL A 65 -10.30 9.49 8.48
N SER A 66 -11.17 10.40 8.93
CA SER A 66 -11.83 11.35 8.04
C SER A 66 -10.84 12.24 7.29
N GLN A 67 -9.80 12.72 7.98
CA GLN A 67 -8.82 13.67 7.41
C GLN A 67 -7.87 13.00 6.42
N SER A 68 -7.64 11.68 6.55
CA SER A 68 -6.81 10.91 5.61
C SER A 68 -7.34 10.90 4.17
N SER A 69 -8.61 11.24 3.96
CA SER A 69 -9.19 11.44 2.63
C SER A 69 -8.77 12.76 1.95
N GLN A 70 -8.12 13.67 2.68
CA GLN A 70 -7.79 15.02 2.20
C GLN A 70 -6.29 15.30 2.19
N LYS A 71 -5.54 14.77 3.15
CA LYS A 71 -4.11 15.04 3.32
C LYS A 71 -3.34 13.80 3.81
N PRO A 72 -2.05 13.67 3.45
CA PRO A 72 -1.24 12.51 3.81
C PRO A 72 -0.76 12.51 5.27
N PHE A 73 -0.83 13.65 5.96
CA PHE A 73 -0.47 13.80 7.36
C PHE A 73 -1.49 14.68 8.07
N PHE A 74 -1.86 14.30 9.27
CA PHE A 74 -2.67 15.14 10.15
C PHE A 74 -2.47 14.73 11.61
N THR A 75 -2.42 15.72 12.48
CA THR A 75 -2.39 15.56 13.94
C THR A 75 -3.55 16.34 14.55
N THR A 76 -4.14 15.80 15.60
CA THR A 76 -5.21 16.45 16.35
C THR A 76 -5.28 15.90 17.78
N ASN A 77 -6.15 16.48 18.59
CA ASN A 77 -6.45 15.99 19.93
C ASN A 77 -7.96 15.80 20.14
N SER A 78 -8.31 15.09 21.21
CA SER A 78 -9.68 14.94 21.67
C SER A 78 -9.71 14.88 23.20
N GLY A 79 -10.76 15.46 23.80
CA GLY A 79 -10.92 15.56 25.25
C GLY A 79 -10.40 16.87 25.85
N THR A 80 -10.67 17.07 27.15
CA THR A 80 -10.26 18.27 27.91
C THR A 80 -9.55 17.87 29.21
N GLY A 81 -8.53 18.64 29.59
CA GLY A 81 -7.73 18.41 30.81
C GLY A 81 -6.64 17.34 30.67
N GLN A 82 -5.66 17.37 31.58
CA GLN A 82 -4.42 16.57 31.50
C GLN A 82 -4.65 15.05 31.43
N ASN A 83 -5.68 14.53 32.10
CA ASN A 83 -5.88 13.08 32.24
C ASN A 83 -6.84 12.49 31.18
N ASN A 84 -7.54 13.32 30.41
CA ASN A 84 -8.54 12.87 29.43
C ASN A 84 -8.24 13.35 28.00
N MET A 85 -7.26 14.24 27.83
CA MET A 85 -6.81 14.70 26.53
C MET A 85 -5.90 13.66 25.89
N ILE A 86 -6.26 13.28 24.66
CA ILE A 86 -5.53 12.30 23.85
C ILE A 86 -5.06 13.03 22.61
N MET A 87 -3.77 12.93 22.33
CA MET A 87 -3.18 13.41 21.09
C MET A 87 -3.00 12.23 20.15
N GLY A 88 -3.15 12.48 18.86
CA GLY A 88 -2.87 11.45 17.87
C GLY A 88 -2.68 12.02 16.49
N LEU A 89 -2.05 11.21 15.65
CA LEU A 89 -1.76 11.56 14.28
C LEU A 89 -1.76 10.33 13.39
N TYR A 90 -1.88 10.55 12.09
CA TYR A 90 -1.52 9.56 11.09
C TYR A 90 -0.54 10.16 10.09
N GLN A 91 0.22 9.27 9.46
CA GLN A 91 1.09 9.58 8.35
C GLN A 91 0.97 8.48 7.31
N CYS A 92 0.55 8.84 6.11
CA CYS A 92 0.57 8.00 4.92
C CYS A 92 1.91 8.13 4.20
N ARG A 93 2.27 7.10 3.46
CA ARG A 93 3.45 7.11 2.58
C ARG A 93 3.28 8.18 1.51
N GLY A 94 4.35 8.94 1.24
CA GLY A 94 4.24 10.16 0.43
C GLY A 94 3.82 9.97 -1.02
N ASP A 95 3.97 8.75 -1.56
CA ASP A 95 3.56 8.34 -2.92
C ASP A 95 2.11 7.84 -3.03
N LEU A 96 1.35 7.83 -1.92
CA LEU A 96 -0.06 7.42 -1.95
C LEU A 96 -0.98 8.57 -2.37
N SER A 97 -2.02 8.21 -3.13
CA SER A 97 -3.18 9.08 -3.32
C SER A 97 -3.98 9.19 -2.01
N ASN A 98 -4.79 10.23 -1.87
CA ASN A 98 -5.66 10.39 -0.71
C ASN A 98 -6.63 9.20 -0.53
N THR A 99 -7.11 8.59 -1.62
CA THR A 99 -7.94 7.39 -1.55
C THR A 99 -7.16 6.21 -0.98
N ALA A 100 -5.92 5.98 -1.44
CA ALA A 100 -5.08 4.92 -0.91
C ALA A 100 -4.67 5.17 0.56
N CYS A 101 -4.42 6.43 0.91
CA CYS A 101 -4.18 6.88 2.28
C CYS A 101 -5.38 6.56 3.19
N TYR A 102 -6.59 6.96 2.79
CA TYR A 102 -7.83 6.64 3.50
C TYR A 102 -8.04 5.13 3.67
N ASN A 103 -7.84 4.37 2.60
CA ASN A 103 -7.96 2.91 2.65
C ASN A 103 -6.96 2.27 3.63
N CYS A 104 -5.77 2.84 3.77
CA CYS A 104 -4.78 2.39 4.75
C CYS A 104 -5.19 2.79 6.18
N VAL A 105 -5.42 4.07 6.43
CA VAL A 105 -5.67 4.61 7.78
C VAL A 105 -6.97 4.04 8.37
N SER A 106 -8.00 3.82 7.54
CA SER A 106 -9.28 3.23 7.99
C SER A 106 -9.17 1.80 8.53
N LYS A 107 -8.08 1.07 8.25
CA LYS A 107 -7.83 -0.25 8.85
C LYS A 107 -7.29 -0.18 10.27
N VAL A 108 -6.61 0.91 10.61
CA VAL A 108 -5.85 1.01 11.86
C VAL A 108 -6.74 0.92 13.11
N PRO A 109 -7.92 1.58 13.22
CA PRO A 109 -8.74 1.51 14.43
C PRO A 109 -9.10 0.08 14.85
N TYR A 110 -9.49 -0.77 13.88
CA TYR A 110 -9.82 -2.17 14.13
C TYR A 110 -8.59 -2.99 14.57
N ILE A 111 -7.44 -2.77 13.93
CA ILE A 111 -6.19 -3.45 14.28
C ILE A 111 -5.72 -3.04 15.68
N LEU A 112 -5.82 -1.74 16.01
CA LEU A 112 -5.47 -1.19 17.30
C LEU A 112 -6.31 -1.80 18.42
N GLU A 113 -7.64 -1.86 18.25
CA GLU A 113 -8.55 -2.46 19.22
C GLU A 113 -8.21 -3.94 19.48
N ASN A 114 -7.99 -4.71 18.41
CA ASN A 114 -7.70 -6.14 18.52
C ASN A 114 -6.31 -6.45 19.08
N LEU A 115 -5.29 -5.66 18.74
CA LEU A 115 -3.90 -5.99 19.05
C LEU A 115 -3.33 -5.27 20.28
N CYS A 116 -3.91 -4.14 20.69
CA CYS A 116 -3.46 -3.38 21.87
C CYS A 116 -4.53 -3.30 22.98
N GLY A 117 -5.81 -3.44 22.65
CA GLY A 117 -6.90 -3.19 23.60
C GLY A 117 -6.89 -1.74 24.11
N LYS A 118 -7.27 -1.55 25.39
CA LYS A 118 -7.33 -0.22 26.02
C LYS A 118 -6.04 0.12 26.76
N VAL A 119 -5.17 0.89 26.11
CA VAL A 119 -3.87 1.35 26.63
C VAL A 119 -3.71 2.85 26.46
N VAL A 120 -2.81 3.46 27.24
CA VAL A 120 -2.59 4.92 27.25
C VAL A 120 -1.87 5.43 25.99
N ALA A 121 -1.18 4.57 25.26
CA ALA A 121 -0.56 4.92 23.99
C ALA A 121 -0.45 3.69 23.08
N ALA A 122 -0.60 3.89 21.78
CA ALA A 122 -0.35 2.85 20.80
C ALA A 122 0.06 3.44 19.44
N ARG A 123 0.81 2.63 18.67
CA ARG A 123 1.18 2.87 17.28
C ARG A 123 0.96 1.59 16.48
N ILE A 124 0.28 1.71 15.35
CA ILE A 124 0.15 0.63 14.36
C ILE A 124 0.79 1.12 13.07
N GLN A 125 1.80 0.40 12.59
CA GLN A 125 2.44 0.64 11.29
C GLN A 125 1.94 -0.40 10.29
N LEU A 126 1.33 0.09 9.21
CA LEU A 126 1.04 -0.67 8.00
C LEU A 126 2.05 -0.30 6.90
N SER A 127 2.11 -1.08 5.82
CA SER A 127 3.04 -0.85 4.71
C SER A 127 2.85 0.50 4.01
N GLY A 128 1.63 1.07 4.06
CA GLY A 128 1.30 2.36 3.44
C GLY A 128 1.08 3.53 4.41
N CYS A 129 0.93 3.30 5.70
CA CYS A 129 0.64 4.36 6.68
C CYS A 129 0.90 3.88 8.10
N TYR A 130 0.99 4.81 9.04
CA TYR A 130 0.81 4.51 10.46
C TYR A 130 -0.15 5.51 11.09
N LEU A 131 -0.72 5.10 12.23
CA LEU A 131 -1.43 5.98 13.14
C LEU A 131 -0.93 5.69 14.55
N ARG A 132 -0.71 6.77 15.32
CA ARG A 132 -0.36 6.69 16.73
C ARG A 132 -1.25 7.61 17.56
N TYR A 133 -1.50 7.21 18.80
CA TYR A 133 -2.12 8.07 19.81
C TYR A 133 -1.41 7.90 21.15
N GLU A 134 -1.51 8.92 21.99
CA GLU A 134 -1.03 8.90 23.36
C GLU A 134 -1.84 9.87 24.24
N VAL A 135 -1.99 9.53 25.52
CA VAL A 135 -2.48 10.48 26.53
C VAL A 135 -1.43 11.57 26.73
N VAL A 136 -1.89 12.80 26.91
CA VAL A 136 -0.99 13.91 27.28
C VAL A 136 -0.20 13.55 28.54
N GLY A 137 1.11 13.80 28.50
CA GLY A 137 2.02 13.46 29.59
C GLY A 137 2.54 12.01 29.54
N TYR A 138 2.18 11.23 28.52
CA TYR A 138 2.83 9.95 28.26
C TYR A 138 4.33 10.13 27.97
N LYS A 139 5.10 9.07 28.25
CA LYS A 139 6.57 9.05 28.16
C LYS A 139 7.03 9.53 26.78
N GLN A 140 7.82 10.60 26.77
CA GLN A 140 8.51 11.08 25.58
C GLN A 140 9.68 10.16 25.24
N VAL A 141 9.90 9.95 23.95
CA VAL A 141 11.01 9.16 23.43
C VAL A 141 11.81 9.95 22.41
N PRO A 142 13.12 9.70 22.25
CA PRO A 142 13.91 10.37 21.24
C PRO A 142 13.33 10.15 19.83
N GLU A 143 13.42 11.18 18.98
CA GLU A 143 12.93 11.14 17.59
C GLU A 143 13.59 10.01 16.77
N THR A 144 14.84 9.71 17.09
CA THR A 144 15.69 8.72 16.45
C THR A 144 15.66 7.35 17.16
N GLN A 145 14.78 7.13 18.13
CA GLN A 145 14.65 5.83 18.78
C GLN A 145 14.25 4.77 17.77
N LEU A 146 15.05 3.71 17.64
CA LEU A 146 14.71 2.54 16.83
C LEU A 146 13.48 1.83 17.41
N LEU A 147 12.40 1.79 16.63
CA LEU A 147 11.14 1.13 17.02
C LEU A 147 11.02 -0.27 16.42
N TYR A 148 11.44 -0.44 15.18
CA TYR A 148 11.34 -1.71 14.48
C TYR A 148 12.33 -1.79 13.33
N LYS A 149 12.77 -3.00 13.00
CA LYS A 149 13.61 -3.26 11.83
C LYS A 149 13.20 -4.55 11.13
N VAL A 150 13.42 -4.59 9.83
CA VAL A 150 13.36 -5.81 9.00
C VAL A 150 14.65 -5.86 8.21
N CYS A 151 15.42 -6.93 8.36
CA CYS A 151 16.57 -7.22 7.51
C CYS A 151 16.20 -8.36 6.56
N GLY A 152 16.47 -8.18 5.27
CA GLY A 152 16.15 -9.13 4.21
C GLY A 152 17.23 -10.19 4.00
N SER A 153 17.26 -10.74 2.78
CA SER A 153 18.27 -11.73 2.39
C SER A 153 19.67 -11.11 2.38
N LYS A 154 20.66 -11.91 2.77
CA LYS A 154 22.07 -11.54 2.73
C LYS A 154 22.70 -11.95 1.41
N GLN A 155 23.86 -11.37 1.14
CA GLN A 155 24.74 -11.77 0.05
C GLN A 155 25.10 -13.27 0.14
N ALA A 156 24.77 -14.02 -0.91
CA ALA A 156 25.23 -15.38 -1.15
C ALA A 156 26.46 -15.35 -2.08
N ASN A 157 27.40 -16.29 -1.95
CA ASN A 157 28.57 -16.29 -2.83
C ASN A 157 28.15 -16.40 -4.32
N GLY A 158 28.56 -15.41 -5.13
CA GLY A 158 28.37 -15.41 -6.58
C GLY A 158 27.05 -14.81 -7.10
N ASP A 159 26.32 -14.07 -6.27
CA ASP A 159 25.02 -13.47 -6.63
C ASP A 159 25.09 -12.05 -7.20
N GLY A 160 26.29 -11.48 -7.36
CA GLY A 160 26.48 -10.14 -7.94
C GLY A 160 26.41 -9.00 -6.92
N GLY A 161 26.63 -9.28 -5.63
CA GLY A 161 26.72 -8.30 -4.54
C GLY A 161 27.90 -7.33 -4.58
N ASP A 162 28.73 -7.34 -5.62
CA ASP A 162 29.94 -6.51 -5.67
C ASP A 162 29.60 -5.02 -5.60
N GLY A 163 30.35 -4.30 -4.76
CA GLY A 163 30.11 -2.90 -4.44
C GLY A 163 28.71 -2.59 -3.90
N PHE A 164 28.02 -3.54 -3.28
CA PHE A 164 26.69 -3.29 -2.68
C PHE A 164 26.74 -2.18 -1.62
N GLU A 165 27.71 -2.23 -0.70
CA GLU A 165 27.82 -1.26 0.39
C GLU A 165 28.05 0.17 -0.12
N GLU A 166 28.90 0.34 -1.14
CA GLU A 166 29.14 1.64 -1.77
C GLU A 166 27.87 2.18 -2.45
N LYS A 167 27.14 1.31 -3.16
CA LYS A 167 25.86 1.67 -3.79
C LYS A 167 24.81 2.05 -2.74
N ARG A 168 24.75 1.30 -1.62
CA ARG A 168 23.85 1.58 -0.50
C ARG A 168 24.15 2.94 0.10
N ASP A 169 25.40 3.18 0.44
CA ASP A 169 25.84 4.41 1.09
C ASP A 169 25.65 5.64 0.18
N SER A 170 25.87 5.48 -1.13
CA SER A 170 25.55 6.52 -2.12
C SER A 170 24.04 6.80 -2.20
N ALA A 171 23.22 5.75 -2.21
CA ALA A 171 21.77 5.89 -2.27
C ALA A 171 21.19 6.52 -1.00
N PHE A 172 21.77 6.23 0.16
CA PHE A 172 21.44 6.83 1.45
C PHE A 172 21.59 8.36 1.41
N GLY A 173 22.74 8.86 0.93
CA GLY A 173 22.91 10.32 0.73
C GLY A 173 21.87 10.96 -0.20
N MET A 174 21.28 10.20 -1.14
CA MET A 174 20.16 10.69 -1.96
C MET A 174 18.86 10.79 -1.16
N VAL A 175 18.62 9.88 -0.22
CA VAL A 175 17.46 9.92 0.66
C VAL A 175 17.54 11.13 1.59
N GLU A 176 18.68 11.34 2.26
CA GLU A 176 18.91 12.48 3.15
C GLU A 176 18.61 13.81 2.43
N ASN A 177 19.21 14.03 1.26
CA ASN A 177 18.98 15.25 0.48
C ASN A 177 17.57 15.33 -0.10
N GLY A 178 17.00 14.17 -0.46
CA GLY A 178 15.69 14.05 -1.08
C GLY A 178 14.54 14.40 -0.14
N VAL A 179 14.60 13.98 1.12
CA VAL A 179 13.56 14.33 2.11
C VAL A 179 13.57 15.82 2.44
N LYS A 180 14.76 16.45 2.44
CA LYS A 180 14.92 17.90 2.65
C LYS A 180 14.42 18.72 1.47
N SER A 181 14.56 18.18 0.26
CA SER A 181 14.20 18.86 -0.99
C SER A 181 12.80 18.51 -1.50
N SER A 182 12.00 17.76 -0.72
CA SER A 182 10.70 17.27 -1.18
C SER A 182 9.75 18.45 -1.48
N ASN A 183 9.50 18.70 -2.76
CA ASN A 183 8.52 19.69 -3.21
C ASN A 183 7.12 19.30 -2.69
N GLY A 184 6.49 20.18 -1.93
CA GLY A 184 5.15 19.97 -1.36
C GLY A 184 5.10 19.52 0.10
N GLY A 185 6.21 19.61 0.84
CA GLY A 185 6.21 19.50 2.31
C GLY A 185 5.84 18.11 2.86
N LYS A 186 6.05 17.05 2.06
CA LYS A 186 5.74 15.67 2.46
C LYS A 186 6.87 14.96 3.21
N LEU A 187 8.06 15.57 3.25
CA LEU A 187 9.29 15.03 3.85
C LEU A 187 9.54 13.57 3.43
N PHE A 188 9.33 13.31 2.14
CA PHE A 188 9.34 11.97 1.55
C PHE A 188 10.23 11.94 0.32
N TYR A 189 11.01 10.87 0.21
CA TYR A 189 11.80 10.59 -0.98
C TYR A 189 11.69 9.12 -1.37
N LYS A 190 11.61 8.87 -2.67
CA LYS A 190 11.71 7.55 -3.28
C LYS A 190 12.54 7.67 -4.54
N GLY A 191 13.54 6.82 -4.68
CA GLY A 191 14.48 6.89 -5.79
C GLY A 191 15.21 5.58 -6.02
N SER A 192 16.15 5.61 -6.95
CA SER A 192 17.00 4.47 -7.27
C SER A 192 18.40 4.95 -7.58
N TYR A 193 19.39 4.24 -7.06
CA TYR A 193 20.79 4.39 -7.44
C TYR A 193 21.30 3.06 -8.00
N GLN A 194 21.55 3.03 -9.30
CA GLN A 194 21.92 1.82 -10.04
C GLN A 194 20.89 0.69 -9.79
N SER A 195 21.33 -0.44 -9.21
CA SER A 195 20.49 -1.59 -8.87
C SER A 195 19.84 -1.53 -7.48
N LEU A 196 19.86 -0.38 -6.82
CA LEU A 196 19.38 -0.20 -5.45
C LEU A 196 18.22 0.80 -5.41
N ASN A 197 17.04 0.32 -5.03
CA ASN A 197 15.88 1.17 -4.78
C ASN A 197 15.89 1.63 -3.32
N VAL A 198 15.60 2.91 -3.09
CA VAL A 198 15.55 3.50 -1.75
C VAL A 198 14.28 4.31 -1.53
N MET A 199 13.88 4.40 -0.27
CA MET A 199 12.80 5.26 0.16
C MET A 199 13.04 5.70 1.59
N GLY A 200 12.78 6.97 1.88
CA GLY A 200 12.78 7.50 3.24
C GLY A 200 11.66 8.50 3.43
N GLN A 201 11.24 8.64 4.69
CA GLN A 201 10.18 9.57 5.05
C GLN A 201 10.28 10.00 6.50
N CYS A 202 9.94 11.26 6.77
CA CYS A 202 9.76 11.80 8.11
C CYS A 202 8.27 11.98 8.47
N GLU A 203 7.97 12.07 9.76
CA GLU A 203 6.68 12.55 10.27
C GLU A 203 6.49 14.00 9.83
N GLY A 204 5.29 14.33 9.33
CA GLY A 204 5.03 15.59 8.63
C GLY A 204 5.09 16.86 9.49
N ASP A 205 5.34 16.76 10.79
CA ASP A 205 5.53 17.89 11.70
C ASP A 205 7.01 18.21 12.00
N LEU A 206 7.95 17.40 11.50
CA LEU A 206 9.37 17.67 11.69
C LEU A 206 9.85 18.87 10.87
N ALA A 207 10.81 19.62 11.42
CA ALA A 207 11.54 20.61 10.63
C ALA A 207 12.39 19.92 9.56
N ILE A 208 12.73 20.65 8.50
CA ILE A 208 13.48 20.11 7.36
C ILE A 208 14.84 19.55 7.78
N ASP A 209 15.56 20.25 8.67
CA ASP A 209 16.87 19.80 9.14
C ASP A 209 16.75 18.61 10.10
N ASP A 210 15.81 18.66 11.06
CA ASP A 210 15.51 17.52 11.96
C ASP A 210 15.12 16.26 11.18
N CYS A 211 14.40 16.42 10.06
CA CYS A 211 14.09 15.33 9.16
C CYS A 211 15.33 14.72 8.50
N GLY A 212 16.26 15.56 8.02
CA GLY A 212 17.54 15.11 7.49
C GLY A 212 18.34 14.32 8.54
N ASP A 213 18.44 14.85 9.76
CA ASP A 213 19.15 14.21 10.86
C ASP A 213 18.51 12.89 11.30
N CYS A 214 17.17 12.82 11.29
CA CYS A 214 16.45 11.58 11.58
C CYS A 214 16.75 10.51 10.52
N VAL A 215 16.66 10.85 9.23
CA VAL A 215 16.95 9.91 8.14
C VAL A 215 18.40 9.44 8.20
N LYS A 216 19.35 10.34 8.44
CA LYS A 216 20.76 10.00 8.65
C LYS A 216 20.94 9.00 9.81
N SER A 217 20.22 9.20 10.92
CA SER A 217 20.22 8.23 12.03
C SER A 217 19.66 6.86 11.60
N ALA A 218 18.65 6.83 10.72
CA ALA A 218 18.11 5.59 10.19
C ALA A 218 19.10 4.86 9.27
N GLU A 219 19.94 5.60 8.54
CA GLU A 219 21.05 5.05 7.74
C GLU A 219 22.12 4.40 8.62
N GLU A 220 22.53 5.07 9.70
CA GLU A 220 23.47 4.52 10.67
C GLU A 220 22.94 3.23 11.30
N GLN A 221 21.66 3.23 11.68
CA GLN A 221 20.97 2.04 12.19
C GLN A 221 20.88 0.94 11.13
N ALA A 222 20.64 1.27 9.85
CA ALA A 222 20.64 0.29 8.77
C ALA A 222 22.01 -0.40 8.63
N LYS A 223 23.11 0.37 8.71
CA LYS A 223 24.48 -0.17 8.65
C LYS A 223 24.79 -1.06 9.85
N ALA A 224 24.43 -0.62 11.06
CA ALA A 224 24.69 -1.36 12.28
C ALA A 224 23.87 -2.65 12.38
N GLU A 225 22.59 -2.60 11.98
CA GLU A 225 21.63 -3.65 12.28
C GLU A 225 21.35 -4.60 11.11
N CYS A 226 21.57 -4.14 9.86
CA CYS A 226 21.28 -4.86 8.62
C CYS A 226 22.42 -4.73 7.58
N GLY A 227 23.66 -4.47 8.00
CA GLY A 227 24.77 -4.07 7.13
C GLY A 227 25.05 -4.99 5.92
N ASP A 228 24.87 -6.30 6.07
CA ASP A 228 25.08 -7.31 5.02
C ASP A 228 23.80 -7.74 4.28
N SER A 229 22.67 -7.10 4.59
CA SER A 229 21.35 -7.44 4.04
C SER A 229 21.06 -6.60 2.80
N PHE A 230 20.68 -7.24 1.70
CA PHE A 230 20.33 -6.59 0.44
C PHE A 230 19.00 -5.86 0.46
N GLN A 231 18.15 -6.14 1.45
CA GLN A 231 16.95 -5.37 1.68
C GLN A 231 16.88 -5.03 3.17
N ALA A 232 16.43 -3.82 3.50
CA ALA A 232 16.10 -3.50 4.88
C ALA A 232 14.98 -2.47 4.98
N GLN A 233 14.31 -2.46 6.12
CA GLN A 233 13.40 -1.40 6.54
C GLN A 233 13.73 -1.05 7.99
N ILE A 234 14.10 0.20 8.24
CA ILE A 234 14.45 0.74 9.55
C ILE A 234 13.40 1.78 9.92
N TYR A 235 12.69 1.57 11.02
CA TYR A 235 11.67 2.48 11.53
C TYR A 235 12.13 3.11 12.84
N LEU A 236 12.42 4.40 12.80
CA LEU A 236 12.66 5.21 13.99
C LEU A 236 11.35 5.85 14.48
N HIS A 237 11.41 6.60 15.57
CA HIS A 237 10.22 7.20 16.16
C HIS A 237 9.55 8.22 15.23
N LYS A 238 10.34 9.04 14.53
CA LYS A 238 9.85 10.11 13.65
C LYS A 238 10.20 9.95 12.17
N CYS A 239 10.94 8.93 11.76
CA CYS A 239 11.24 8.68 10.35
C CYS A 239 11.47 7.20 10.06
N PHE A 240 11.51 6.84 8.77
CA PHE A 240 11.93 5.51 8.34
C PHE A 240 12.82 5.58 7.10
N LEU A 241 13.62 4.53 6.92
CA LEU A 241 14.45 4.28 5.75
C LEU A 241 14.17 2.85 5.27
N SER A 242 14.05 2.67 3.97
CA SER A 242 13.98 1.34 3.36
C SER A 242 14.79 1.29 2.09
N TYR A 243 15.37 0.12 1.81
CA TYR A 243 16.06 -0.14 0.57
C TYR A 243 15.89 -1.58 0.12
N SER A 244 15.99 -1.78 -1.20
CA SER A 244 16.04 -3.10 -1.81
C SER A 244 17.03 -3.11 -2.96
N PHE A 245 18.02 -3.99 -2.88
CA PHE A 245 19.04 -4.21 -3.88
C PHE A 245 18.69 -5.39 -4.80
N TYR A 246 18.91 -5.21 -6.10
CA TYR A 246 18.56 -6.14 -7.17
C TYR A 246 19.82 -6.44 -8.00
N PRO A 247 20.69 -7.37 -7.57
CA PRO A 247 21.98 -7.59 -8.23
C PRO A 247 21.86 -8.05 -9.69
N LYS A 248 20.75 -8.69 -10.06
CA LYS A 248 20.45 -9.14 -11.44
C LYS A 248 19.62 -8.14 -12.24
N GLY A 249 19.49 -6.91 -11.75
CA GLY A 249 18.57 -5.90 -12.28
C GLY A 249 17.14 -6.09 -11.76
N VAL A 250 16.37 -5.01 -11.79
CA VAL A 250 14.93 -5.07 -11.54
C VAL A 250 14.31 -5.74 -12.76
N SER A 251 13.55 -6.83 -12.59
CA SER A 251 12.73 -7.36 -13.68
C SER A 251 11.61 -6.35 -13.96
N SER A 252 11.93 -5.33 -14.76
CA SER A 252 11.03 -4.26 -15.13
C SER A 252 10.03 -4.79 -16.15
N THR A 253 9.02 -5.53 -15.71
CA THR A 253 7.79 -5.67 -16.48
C THR A 253 6.96 -4.41 -16.26
N MET A 254 7.42 -3.30 -16.84
CA MET A 254 6.61 -2.13 -17.18
C MET A 254 6.65 -2.04 -18.71
N PRO A 255 5.49 -1.90 -19.40
CA PRO A 255 5.44 -2.00 -20.85
C PRO A 255 6.06 -0.74 -21.46
N SER A 256 7.27 -0.89 -21.97
CA SER A 256 7.83 0.04 -22.95
C SER A 256 8.19 -0.77 -24.18
N SER A 257 7.76 -0.24 -25.31
CA SER A 257 7.77 -0.82 -26.64
C SER A 257 9.11 -1.42 -27.07
N THR A 258 8.98 -2.34 -28.03
CA THR A 258 9.97 -2.89 -28.97
C THR A 258 10.86 -4.08 -28.53
N ALA A 259 10.49 -5.23 -29.12
CA ALA A 259 11.30 -6.32 -29.68
C ALA A 259 12.02 -7.32 -28.76
N GLU A 260 11.40 -8.51 -28.72
CA GLU A 260 11.96 -9.87 -28.81
C GLU A 260 12.88 -10.38 -27.69
N SER A 261 12.29 -11.21 -26.83
CA SER A 261 12.97 -12.33 -26.18
C SER A 261 12.03 -13.52 -26.14
N ALA A 262 12.40 -14.60 -26.82
CA ALA A 262 11.81 -15.91 -26.60
C ALA A 262 12.39 -16.49 -25.30
N ALA A 263 11.69 -16.27 -24.19
CA ALA A 263 11.96 -16.92 -22.91
C ALA A 263 10.89 -17.99 -22.63
N GLN A 264 11.42 -19.16 -22.35
CA GLN A 264 10.74 -20.39 -22.01
C GLN A 264 10.35 -20.39 -20.52
N GLY A 265 9.06 -20.62 -20.25
CA GLY A 265 8.57 -21.31 -19.06
C GLY A 265 8.21 -20.47 -17.83
N ASP A 266 6.90 -20.21 -17.64
CA ASP A 266 6.15 -20.81 -16.52
C ASP A 266 4.62 -20.68 -16.72
N THR A 267 4.12 -21.41 -17.72
CA THR A 267 2.75 -21.32 -18.25
C THR A 267 1.84 -22.40 -17.66
N LYS A 268 1.70 -22.50 -16.33
CA LYS A 268 0.87 -23.59 -15.75
C LYS A 268 -0.23 -23.19 -14.77
N LYS A 269 -0.28 -21.97 -14.23
CA LYS A 269 -1.37 -21.54 -13.34
C LYS A 269 -2.38 -20.57 -13.99
N THR A 270 -1.92 -19.69 -14.88
CA THR A 270 -2.79 -18.73 -15.58
C THR A 270 -3.61 -19.37 -16.70
N ALA A 271 -3.10 -20.43 -17.33
CA ALA A 271 -3.80 -21.13 -18.41
C ALA A 271 -5.06 -21.88 -17.93
N ALA A 272 -5.07 -22.39 -16.68
CA ALA A 272 -6.19 -23.16 -16.15
C ALA A 272 -7.45 -22.29 -15.90
N ILE A 273 -7.26 -21.05 -15.45
CA ILE A 273 -8.38 -20.13 -15.17
C ILE A 273 -8.97 -19.57 -16.47
N ALA A 274 -8.12 -19.24 -17.45
CA ALA A 274 -8.55 -18.76 -18.76
C ALA A 274 -9.39 -19.81 -19.50
N LEU A 275 -8.98 -21.08 -19.50
CA LEU A 275 -9.72 -22.16 -20.18
C LEU A 275 -11.10 -22.41 -19.54
N GLY A 276 -11.22 -22.29 -18.22
CA GLY A 276 -12.50 -22.45 -17.52
C GLY A 276 -13.53 -21.38 -17.90
N VAL A 277 -13.10 -20.13 -18.04
CA VAL A 277 -13.96 -19.01 -18.41
C VAL A 277 -14.40 -19.10 -19.88
N PHE A 278 -13.49 -19.46 -20.79
CA PHE A 278 -13.85 -19.67 -22.20
C PHE A 278 -14.87 -20.80 -22.36
N ALA A 279 -14.69 -21.94 -21.66
CA ALA A 279 -15.63 -23.04 -21.71
C ALA A 279 -17.02 -22.65 -21.18
N ALA A 280 -17.08 -21.91 -20.08
CA ALA A 280 -18.34 -21.44 -19.50
C ALA A 280 -19.07 -20.46 -20.43
N ILE A 281 -18.35 -19.52 -21.05
CA ILE A 281 -18.92 -18.55 -21.99
C ILE A 281 -19.43 -19.25 -23.25
N SER A 282 -18.65 -20.17 -23.83
CA SER A 282 -19.07 -20.96 -24.99
C SER A 282 -20.32 -21.78 -24.69
N PHE A 283 -20.38 -22.42 -23.51
CA PHE A 283 -21.55 -23.20 -23.09
C PHE A 283 -22.79 -22.32 -22.95
N CYS A 284 -22.68 -21.17 -22.27
CA CYS A 284 -23.78 -20.22 -22.12
C CYS A 284 -24.27 -19.66 -23.48
N CYS A 285 -23.37 -19.38 -24.42
CA CYS A 285 -23.73 -18.95 -25.76
C CYS A 285 -24.52 -20.02 -26.53
N VAL A 286 -24.12 -21.29 -26.44
CA VAL A 286 -24.82 -22.40 -27.11
C VAL A 286 -26.23 -22.57 -26.52
N VAL A 287 -26.36 -22.59 -25.18
CA VAL A 287 -27.66 -22.69 -24.51
C VAL A 287 -28.59 -21.56 -24.94
N PHE A 288 -28.08 -20.33 -25.02
CA PHE A 288 -28.86 -19.18 -25.45
C PHE A 288 -29.35 -19.29 -26.90
N LEU A 289 -28.49 -19.73 -27.83
CA LEU A 289 -28.87 -19.95 -29.23
C LEU A 289 -29.91 -21.08 -29.38
N CYS A 290 -29.80 -22.15 -28.58
CA CYS A 290 -30.78 -23.23 -28.54
C CYS A 290 -32.13 -22.75 -27.99
N VAL A 291 -32.15 -21.96 -26.92
CA VAL A 291 -33.39 -21.37 -26.39
C VAL A 291 -34.04 -20.47 -27.44
N LYS A 292 -33.24 -19.66 -28.14
CA LYS A 292 -33.75 -18.76 -29.18
C LYS A 292 -34.34 -19.51 -30.38
N SER A 293 -33.71 -20.60 -30.84
CA SER A 293 -34.24 -21.42 -31.93
C SER A 293 -35.55 -22.14 -31.54
N VAL A 294 -35.68 -22.56 -30.28
CA VAL A 294 -36.92 -23.14 -29.76
C VAL A 294 -38.04 -22.08 -29.66
N MET A 295 -37.71 -20.86 -29.26
CA MET A 295 -38.66 -19.75 -29.20
C MET A 295 -39.11 -19.30 -30.60
N ASP A 296 -38.20 -19.27 -31.58
CA ASP A 296 -38.54 -18.94 -32.97
C ASP A 296 -39.41 -20.05 -33.60
N LYS A 297 -39.13 -21.33 -33.33
CA LYS A 297 -39.96 -22.45 -33.80
C LYS A 297 -41.38 -22.45 -33.22
N LYS A 298 -41.57 -21.97 -31.99
CA LYS A 298 -42.91 -21.77 -31.40
C LYS A 298 -43.68 -20.62 -32.05
N ARG A 299 -42.99 -19.60 -32.55
CA ARG A 299 -43.60 -18.41 -33.17
C ARG A 299 -44.11 -18.66 -34.59
N ASP A 300 -43.49 -19.61 -35.31
CA ASP A 300 -43.89 -19.99 -36.67
C ASP A 300 -45.03 -21.04 -36.70
N GLY A 301 -45.36 -21.65 -35.55
CA GLY A 301 -46.43 -22.65 -35.43
C GLY A 301 -47.83 -22.09 -35.10
N THR A 302 -47.97 -20.78 -34.91
CA THR A 302 -49.23 -20.13 -34.49
C THR A 302 -49.96 -19.37 -35.61
N TRP A 303 -49.59 -19.60 -36.87
CA TRP A 303 -50.34 -19.12 -38.04
C TRP A 303 -50.57 -20.26 -39.05
N LYS A 304 -51.47 -21.16 -38.67
CA LYS A 304 -52.27 -22.01 -39.57
C LYS A 304 -53.58 -22.35 -38.87
#